data_AF-A0A7X6YA08-F1
#
_entry.id   AF-A0A7X6YA08-F1
#
_cell.length_a   1.000
_cell.length_b   1.000
_cell.length_c   1.000
_cell.angle_alpha   90.00
_cell.angle_beta   90.00
_cell.angle_gamma   90.00
#
_symmetry.space_group_name_H-M   'P 1'
#
loop_
_entity.id
_entity.type
_entity.pdbx_description
1 polymer ?
#
loop_
_entity_poly.entity_id
_entity_poly.type
_entity_poly.pdbx_seq_one_letter_code
_entity_poly.pdbx_strand_id
1 'polypeptide(L)'
;MDWETARLQAIEWMQNRGWKRKLAKKRGGEQSLFEHTLIQLDVLISLFPLLGRKESFRLSLEEMQVLWLAALCHDVGKETEEWQTYIIGKGNPTNHCIPELAQEAVQNLLDKYGWEQTLLTSAISGVLLHMKNERTIGNVLQQVITPQPLGRWKLLSELVDAVHNLVSANGLFPALASLERSILARHLKLTYHQVLLRGASTSLLHRSAVQAFDAAGWQPLIHFVNGSIYVAPGNSDLSIPTRENISEILSQVVNEAMGQDFTQQVVG
;
A
#
# COMPACT_ATOMS: atom_id res chain seq x y z
N MET A 1 -1.66 16.78 8.61
CA MET A 1 -0.44 15.96 8.78
C MET A 1 0.20 15.81 7.41
N ASP A 2 1.50 15.99 7.32
CA ASP A 2 2.25 15.74 6.09
C ASP A 2 2.74 14.29 6.07
N TRP A 3 2.07 13.46 5.27
CA TRP A 3 2.41 12.04 5.16
C TRP A 3 3.71 11.80 4.39
N GLU A 4 4.16 12.74 3.56
CA GLU A 4 5.46 12.63 2.89
C GLU A 4 6.61 12.78 3.88
N THR A 5 6.51 13.73 4.82
CA THR A 5 7.47 13.82 5.93
C THR A 5 7.46 12.54 6.77
N ALA A 6 6.28 11.99 7.11
CA ALA A 6 6.18 10.73 7.85
C ALA A 6 6.80 9.55 7.09
N ARG A 7 6.63 9.51 5.76
CA ARG A 7 7.22 8.53 4.85
C ARG A 7 8.74 8.60 4.84
N LEU A 8 9.33 9.79 4.75
CA LEU A 8 10.79 9.96 4.78
C LEU A 8 11.39 9.46 6.09
N GLN A 9 10.73 9.74 7.22
CA GLN A 9 11.14 9.21 8.52
C GLN A 9 10.97 7.69 8.61
N ALA A 10 9.92 7.11 8.01
CA ALA A 10 9.76 5.66 7.91
C ALA A 10 10.87 5.01 7.07
N ILE A 11 11.25 5.64 5.96
CA ILE A 11 12.36 5.19 5.10
C ILE A 11 13.66 5.12 5.88
N GLU A 12 13.99 6.18 6.63
CA GLU A 12 15.17 6.21 7.49
C GLU A 12 15.12 5.10 8.55
N TRP A 13 13.97 4.93 9.21
CA TRP A 13 13.76 3.89 10.21
C TRP A 13 13.99 2.48 9.62
N MET A 14 13.39 2.16 8.47
CA MET A 14 13.57 0.87 7.80
C MET A 14 15.02 0.65 7.32
N GLN A 15 15.71 1.71 6.89
CA GLN A 15 17.12 1.65 6.48
C GLN A 15 18.03 1.30 7.65
N ASN A 16 17.81 1.93 8.81
CA ASN A 16 18.58 1.64 10.03
C ASN A 16 18.40 0.19 10.51
N ARG A 17 17.25 -0.44 10.22
CA ARG A 17 16.99 -1.86 10.48
C ARG A 17 17.50 -2.82 9.40
N GLY A 18 18.11 -2.28 8.34
CA GLY A 18 18.67 -3.08 7.24
C GLY A 18 17.63 -3.77 6.36
N TRP A 19 16.38 -3.29 6.33
CA TRP A 19 15.25 -3.97 5.67
C TRP A 19 15.40 -4.15 4.16
N LYS A 20 16.28 -3.37 3.50
CA LYS A 20 16.62 -3.56 2.08
C LYS A 20 17.27 -4.91 1.79
N ARG A 21 17.92 -5.53 2.78
CA ARG A 21 18.62 -6.82 2.64
C ARG A 21 17.83 -8.00 3.18
N LYS A 22 16.68 -7.75 3.79
CA LYS A 22 15.82 -8.76 4.41
C LYS A 22 14.65 -9.02 3.48
N LEU A 23 14.35 -10.29 3.22
CA LEU A 23 13.24 -10.67 2.35
C LEU A 23 11.92 -10.45 3.08
N ALA A 24 10.92 -9.92 2.38
CA ALA A 24 9.51 -10.00 2.76
C ALA A 24 8.84 -11.23 2.14
N LYS A 25 9.28 -11.57 0.93
CA LYS A 25 8.68 -12.58 0.06
C LYS A 25 9.72 -13.22 -0.85
N LYS A 26 9.47 -14.48 -1.19
CA LYS A 26 10.28 -15.26 -2.14
C LYS A 26 9.41 -16.11 -3.09
N ARG A 27 8.26 -16.61 -2.63
CA ARG A 27 7.37 -17.45 -3.44
C ARG A 27 6.56 -16.57 -4.39
N GLY A 28 6.83 -16.67 -5.70
CA GLY A 28 6.17 -15.89 -6.75
C GLY A 28 6.87 -14.58 -7.14
N GLY A 29 8.00 -14.27 -6.50
CA GLY A 29 8.82 -13.07 -6.72
C GLY A 29 9.64 -12.76 -5.46
N GLU A 30 10.85 -12.23 -5.62
CA GLU A 30 11.68 -11.76 -4.52
C GLU A 30 11.41 -10.28 -4.27
N GLN A 31 11.06 -9.94 -3.03
CA GLN A 31 10.81 -8.57 -2.60
C GLN A 31 11.39 -8.37 -1.20
N SER A 32 12.08 -7.26 -0.97
CA SER A 32 12.60 -6.91 0.35
C SER A 32 11.51 -6.38 1.30
N LEU A 33 11.75 -6.45 2.61
CA LEU A 33 10.88 -5.82 3.63
C LEU A 33 10.74 -4.32 3.39
N PHE A 34 11.82 -3.68 2.94
CA PHE A 34 11.81 -2.26 2.62
C PHE A 34 10.84 -1.94 1.47
N GLU A 35 10.96 -2.63 0.34
CA GLU A 35 10.11 -2.38 -0.84
C GLU A 35 8.65 -2.72 -0.55
N HIS A 36 8.41 -3.85 0.11
CA HIS A 36 7.05 -4.28 0.46
C HIS A 36 6.34 -3.23 1.31
N THR A 37 7.01 -2.78 2.37
CA THR A 37 6.43 -1.81 3.31
C THR A 37 6.30 -0.43 2.69
N LEU A 38 7.29 0.02 1.89
CA LEU A 38 7.22 1.32 1.23
C LEU A 38 6.02 1.43 0.29
N ILE A 39 5.74 0.38 -0.49
CA ILE A 39 4.56 0.35 -1.37
C ILE A 39 3.26 0.42 -0.56
N GLN A 40 3.20 -0.21 0.62
CA GLN A 40 2.03 -0.08 1.50
C GLN A 40 1.82 1.35 1.99
N LEU A 41 2.90 2.04 2.38
CA LEU A 41 2.82 3.44 2.79
C LEU A 41 2.35 4.33 1.63
N ASP A 42 2.87 4.12 0.42
CA ASP A 42 2.46 4.86 -0.79
C ASP A 42 0.97 4.64 -1.09
N VAL A 43 0.49 3.40 -0.96
CA VAL A 43 -0.94 3.07 -1.08
C VAL A 43 -1.77 3.80 -0.01
N LEU A 44 -1.30 3.82 1.25
CA LEU A 44 -2.01 4.51 2.33
C LEU A 44 -2.08 6.02 2.10
N ILE A 45 -0.99 6.65 1.66
CA ILE A 45 -0.97 8.09 1.31
C ILE A 45 -2.04 8.36 0.26
N SER A 46 -2.14 7.51 -0.76
CA SER A 46 -3.19 7.63 -1.76
C SER A 46 -4.60 7.43 -1.18
N LEU A 47 -4.78 6.49 -0.25
CA LEU A 47 -6.10 6.18 0.31
C LEU A 47 -6.58 7.17 1.36
N PHE A 48 -5.71 7.79 2.16
CA PHE A 48 -6.13 8.62 3.30
C PHE A 48 -7.13 9.73 2.94
N PRO A 49 -6.98 10.50 1.85
CA PRO A 49 -7.96 11.50 1.44
C PRO A 49 -9.35 10.91 1.13
N LEU A 50 -9.42 9.62 0.76
CA LEU A 50 -10.68 8.91 0.49
C LEU A 50 -11.26 8.29 1.76
N LEU A 51 -10.41 7.72 2.62
CA LEU A 51 -10.82 7.09 3.88
C LEU A 51 -11.30 8.10 4.93
N GLY A 52 -10.80 9.34 4.89
CA GLY A 52 -11.23 10.44 5.76
C GLY A 52 -12.59 11.05 5.41
N ARG A 53 -13.15 10.76 4.22
CA ARG A 53 -14.43 11.34 3.78
C ARG A 53 -15.59 10.81 4.60
N LYS A 54 -16.61 11.65 4.79
CA LYS A 54 -17.83 11.32 5.54
C LYS A 54 -18.62 10.18 4.89
N GLU A 55 -18.58 10.10 3.57
CA GLU A 55 -19.24 9.10 2.73
C GLU A 55 -18.48 7.76 2.70
N SER A 56 -17.28 7.72 3.30
CA SER A 56 -16.42 6.55 3.41
C SER A 56 -16.36 6.06 4.85
N PHE A 57 -15.17 5.70 5.35
CA PHE A 57 -14.97 5.29 6.74
C PHE A 57 -14.92 6.45 7.74
N ARG A 58 -14.78 7.70 7.27
CA ARG A 58 -14.63 8.90 8.10
C ARG A 58 -13.55 8.72 9.16
N LEU A 59 -12.36 8.26 8.73
CA LEU A 59 -11.25 8.08 9.65
C LEU A 59 -10.80 9.44 10.21
N SER A 60 -10.63 9.50 11.53
CA SER A 60 -9.92 10.56 12.24
C SER A 60 -8.42 10.54 11.94
N LEU A 61 -7.71 11.59 12.33
CA LEU A 61 -6.25 11.65 12.15
C LEU A 61 -5.56 10.56 12.96
N GLU A 62 -6.02 10.33 14.18
CA GLU A 62 -5.55 9.30 15.11
C GLU A 62 -5.74 7.90 14.53
N GLU A 63 -6.88 7.62 13.90
CA GLU A 63 -7.12 6.37 13.19
C GLU A 63 -6.21 6.20 11.97
N MET A 64 -5.92 7.27 11.23
CA MET A 64 -4.96 7.22 10.11
C MET A 64 -3.52 7.00 10.60
N GLN A 65 -3.13 7.60 11.72
CA GLN A 65 -1.83 7.38 12.36
C GLN A 65 -1.69 5.93 12.84
N VAL A 66 -2.74 5.36 13.44
CA VAL A 66 -2.75 3.94 13.83
C VAL A 66 -2.65 3.03 12.61
N LEU A 67 -3.38 3.33 11.53
CA LEU A 67 -3.29 2.57 10.28
C LEU A 67 -1.88 2.65 9.66
N TRP A 68 -1.26 3.82 9.69
CA TRP A 68 0.12 4.05 9.26
C TRP A 68 1.11 3.20 10.07
N LEU A 69 1.07 3.29 11.39
CA LEU A 69 1.96 2.53 12.28
C LEU A 69 1.77 1.02 12.10
N ALA A 70 0.52 0.57 12.05
CA ALA A 70 0.22 -0.84 11.88
C ALA A 70 0.71 -1.39 10.53
N ALA A 71 0.51 -0.65 9.43
CA ALA A 71 1.02 -1.04 8.13
C ALA A 71 2.56 -1.01 8.07
N LEU A 72 3.21 -0.05 8.73
CA LEU A 72 4.67 -0.01 8.82
C LEU A 72 5.25 -1.18 9.63
N CYS A 73 4.55 -1.61 10.69
CA CYS A 73 5.07 -2.59 11.65
C CYS A 73 4.54 -4.02 11.49
N HIS A 74 3.49 -4.28 10.71
CA HIS A 74 2.85 -5.62 10.65
C HIS A 74 3.83 -6.76 10.32
N ASP A 75 4.87 -6.44 9.55
CA ASP A 75 5.90 -7.37 9.08
C ASP A 75 7.21 -7.30 9.88
N VAL A 76 7.27 -6.57 11.00
CA VAL A 76 8.52 -6.39 11.77
C VAL A 76 9.15 -7.73 12.19
N GLY A 77 8.35 -8.71 12.60
CA GLY A 77 8.87 -10.02 13.00
C GLY A 77 9.49 -10.82 11.86
N LYS A 78 9.29 -10.43 10.60
CA LYS A 78 9.99 -11.04 9.46
C LYS A 78 11.47 -10.71 9.44
N GLU A 79 11.90 -9.71 10.20
CA GLU A 79 13.30 -9.31 10.21
C GLU A 79 14.21 -10.25 11.02
N THR A 80 13.63 -11.16 11.81
CA THR A 80 14.36 -12.12 12.64
C THR A 80 15.12 -13.13 11.79
N GLU A 81 16.23 -13.64 12.33
CA GLU A 81 17.06 -14.64 11.62
C GLU A 81 16.29 -15.94 11.35
N GLU A 82 15.45 -16.34 12.30
CA GLU A 82 14.58 -17.51 12.21
C GLU A 82 13.62 -17.38 11.02
N TRP A 83 12.95 -16.23 10.89
CA TRP A 83 12.04 -15.98 9.78
C TRP A 83 12.79 -15.87 8.45
N GLN A 84 13.95 -15.20 8.41
CA GLN A 84 14.78 -15.11 7.20
C GLN A 84 15.30 -16.48 6.75
N THR A 85 15.58 -17.39 7.68
CA THR A 85 15.98 -18.77 7.38
C THR A 85 14.79 -19.59 6.86
N TYR A 86 13.61 -19.40 7.45
CA TYR A 86 12.36 -20.01 7.01
C TYR A 86 12.00 -19.60 5.57
N ILE A 87 11.99 -18.30 5.25
CA ILE A 87 11.51 -17.82 3.93
C ILE A 87 12.37 -18.30 2.77
N ILE A 88 13.67 -18.55 3.00
CA ILE A 88 14.57 -19.11 1.98
C ILE A 88 14.45 -20.64 1.83
N GLY A 89 13.61 -21.28 2.66
CA GLY A 89 13.33 -22.72 2.62
C GLY A 89 14.27 -23.59 3.45
N LYS A 90 15.03 -22.99 4.39
CA LYS A 90 16.02 -23.71 5.22
C LYS A 90 15.61 -23.87 6.68
N GLY A 91 14.46 -23.32 7.09
CA GLY A 91 13.99 -23.31 8.47
C GLY A 91 12.56 -23.81 8.63
N ASN A 92 12.14 -23.97 9.89
CA ASN A 92 10.77 -24.36 10.23
C ASN A 92 9.78 -23.20 10.00
N PRO A 93 8.49 -23.50 9.74
CA PRO A 93 7.44 -22.49 9.73
C PRO A 93 7.48 -21.64 11.00
N THR A 94 7.59 -20.33 10.83
CA THR A 94 7.78 -19.36 11.92
C THR A 94 6.74 -18.25 11.81
N ASN A 95 6.07 -17.91 12.91
CA ASN A 95 5.15 -16.77 12.95
C ASN A 95 5.95 -15.46 13.01
N HIS A 96 5.48 -14.43 12.31
CA HIS A 96 6.07 -13.09 12.32
C HIS A 96 5.25 -12.07 13.12
N CYS A 97 4.05 -12.43 13.58
CA CYS A 97 3.26 -11.62 14.51
C CYS A 97 3.81 -11.80 15.93
N ILE A 98 4.88 -11.08 16.26
CA ILE A 98 5.60 -11.18 17.54
C ILE A 98 5.23 -9.95 18.41
N PRO A 99 4.48 -10.12 19.52
CA PRO A 99 4.00 -9.01 20.34
C PRO A 99 5.07 -8.05 20.85
N GLU A 100 6.20 -8.59 21.32
CA GLU A 100 7.29 -7.82 21.91
C GLU A 100 7.94 -6.92 20.85
N LEU A 101 8.18 -7.45 19.65
CA LEU A 101 8.73 -6.68 18.52
C LEU A 101 7.73 -5.66 17.99
N ALA A 102 6.44 -6.00 17.94
CA ALA A 102 5.39 -5.06 17.55
C ALA A 102 5.33 -3.87 18.53
N GLN A 103 5.38 -4.15 19.83
CA GLN A 103 5.40 -3.12 20.86
C GLN A 103 6.63 -2.23 20.75
N GLU A 104 7.84 -2.81 20.66
CA GLU A 104 9.09 -2.06 20.52
C GLU A 104 9.07 -1.16 19.27
N ALA A 105 8.66 -1.71 18.13
CA ALA A 105 8.66 -0.99 16.85
C ALA A 105 7.66 0.17 16.85
N VAL A 106 6.42 -0.07 17.30
CA VAL A 106 5.39 0.97 17.37
C VAL A 106 5.79 2.05 18.35
N GLN A 107 6.33 1.70 19.53
CA GLN A 107 6.82 2.66 20.51
C GLN A 107 7.92 3.55 19.93
N ASN A 108 8.92 2.94 19.29
CA ASN A 108 10.02 3.69 18.68
C ASN A 108 9.56 4.66 17.60
N LEU A 109 8.55 4.27 16.80
CA LEU A 109 7.99 5.13 15.76
C LEU A 109 7.12 6.24 16.34
N LEU A 110 6.33 5.99 17.36
CA LEU A 110 5.59 7.04 18.07
C LEU A 110 6.54 8.12 18.60
N ASP A 111 7.64 7.70 19.22
CA ASP A 111 8.67 8.61 19.72
C ASP A 111 9.35 9.37 18.57
N LYS A 112 9.71 8.68 17.48
CA LYS A 112 10.34 9.29 16.30
C LYS A 112 9.44 10.33 15.62
N TYR A 113 8.15 10.05 15.53
CA TYR A 113 7.16 10.96 14.94
C TYR A 113 6.70 12.07 15.90
N GLY A 114 6.95 11.92 17.20
CA GLY A 114 6.38 12.79 18.23
C GLY A 114 4.85 12.67 18.32
N TRP A 115 4.30 11.47 18.08
CA TRP A 115 2.87 11.20 18.13
C TRP A 115 2.42 10.73 19.52
N GLU A 116 1.10 10.78 19.77
CA GLU A 116 0.56 10.45 21.09
C GLU A 116 0.74 8.97 21.44
N GLN A 117 1.19 8.71 22.67
CA GLN A 117 1.39 7.37 23.20
C GLN A 117 0.08 6.61 23.42
N THR A 118 -1.04 7.33 23.47
CA THR A 118 -2.39 6.75 23.51
C THR A 118 -2.65 5.84 22.30
N LEU A 119 -1.98 6.06 21.16
CA LEU A 119 -2.17 5.27 19.94
C LEU A 119 -1.54 3.87 19.99
N LEU A 120 -0.62 3.62 20.93
CA LEU A 120 0.22 2.42 21.01
C LEU A 120 -0.60 1.12 20.95
N THR A 121 -1.59 0.98 21.83
CA THR A 121 -2.36 -0.26 21.95
C THR A 121 -3.17 -0.57 20.69
N SER A 122 -3.77 0.45 20.07
CA SER A 122 -4.54 0.27 18.84
C SER A 122 -3.64 -0.04 17.64
N ALA A 123 -2.44 0.54 17.57
CA ALA A 123 -1.45 0.20 16.54
C ALA A 123 -0.92 -1.24 16.69
N ILE A 124 -0.58 -1.68 17.91
CA ILE A 124 -0.19 -3.08 18.18
C ILE A 124 -1.32 -4.04 17.80
N SER A 125 -2.57 -3.68 18.08
CA SER A 125 -3.73 -4.48 17.66
C SER A 125 -3.83 -4.58 16.14
N GLY A 126 -3.56 -3.48 15.43
CA GLY A 126 -3.43 -3.46 13.98
C GLY A 126 -2.37 -4.44 13.47
N VAL A 127 -1.18 -4.43 14.09
CA VAL A 127 -0.07 -5.34 13.75
C VAL A 127 -0.43 -6.81 14.00
N LEU A 128 -0.88 -7.14 15.21
CA LEU A 128 -1.06 -8.54 15.61
C LEU A 128 -2.30 -9.19 15.01
N LEU A 129 -3.31 -8.41 14.64
CA LEU A 129 -4.56 -8.91 14.08
C LEU A 129 -4.71 -8.66 12.59
N HIS A 130 -3.65 -8.22 11.90
CA HIS A 130 -3.76 -7.89 10.48
C HIS A 130 -4.17 -9.12 9.64
N MET A 131 -3.63 -10.32 9.92
CA MET A 131 -4.05 -11.51 9.18
C MET A 131 -5.32 -12.14 9.74
N LYS A 132 -6.19 -12.63 8.85
CA LYS A 132 -7.41 -13.38 9.24
C LYS A 132 -7.14 -14.55 10.19
N ASN A 133 -6.03 -15.28 10.01
CA ASN A 133 -5.68 -16.43 10.85
C ASN A 133 -5.25 -16.02 12.28
N GLU A 134 -4.77 -14.79 12.45
CA GLU A 134 -4.41 -14.26 13.77
C GLU A 134 -5.62 -13.73 14.54
N ARG A 135 -6.77 -13.55 13.86
CA ARG A 135 -8.05 -13.14 14.49
C ARG A 135 -8.79 -14.31 15.12
N THR A 136 -8.08 -15.10 15.93
CA THR A 136 -8.69 -16.16 16.74
C THR A 136 -9.61 -15.56 17.81
N ILE A 137 -10.56 -16.35 18.32
CA ILE A 137 -11.46 -15.90 19.39
C ILE A 137 -10.65 -15.39 20.60
N GLY A 138 -9.58 -16.10 20.97
CA GLY A 138 -8.69 -15.71 22.08
C GLY A 138 -8.04 -14.34 21.85
N ASN A 139 -7.42 -14.15 20.68
CA ASN A 139 -6.72 -12.89 20.37
C ASN A 139 -7.70 -11.72 20.27
N VAL A 140 -8.90 -11.94 19.70
CA VAL A 140 -9.95 -10.91 19.63
C VAL A 140 -10.47 -10.56 21.03
N LEU A 141 -10.76 -11.55 21.87
CA LEU A 141 -11.21 -11.30 23.26
C LEU A 141 -10.17 -10.54 24.06
N GLN A 142 -8.88 -10.85 23.88
CA GLN A 142 -7.79 -10.12 24.51
C GLN A 142 -7.81 -8.62 24.17
N GLN A 143 -8.11 -8.27 22.90
CA GLN A 143 -8.22 -6.87 22.51
C GLN A 143 -9.50 -6.18 23.00
N VAL A 144 -10.58 -6.94 23.25
CA VAL A 144 -11.81 -6.40 23.84
C VAL A 144 -11.62 -6.02 25.31
N ILE A 145 -10.83 -6.80 26.07
CA ILE A 145 -10.56 -6.54 27.49
C ILE A 145 -9.42 -5.54 27.72
N THR A 146 -8.54 -5.37 26.75
CA THR A 146 -7.46 -4.37 26.81
C THR A 146 -8.04 -3.00 26.48
N PRO A 147 -7.70 -1.92 27.22
CA PRO A 147 -8.17 -0.59 26.90
C PRO A 147 -7.80 -0.17 25.47
N GLN A 148 -8.81 0.08 24.63
CA GLN A 148 -8.64 0.53 23.25
C GLN A 148 -9.11 1.99 23.16
N PRO A 149 -8.18 2.96 23.18
CA PRO A 149 -8.56 4.38 23.08
C PRO A 149 -9.28 4.68 21.77
N LEU A 150 -8.95 3.97 20.70
CA LEU A 150 -9.74 3.97 19.46
C LEU A 150 -10.70 2.78 19.45
N GLY A 151 -11.99 3.04 19.67
CA GLY A 151 -13.04 2.00 19.69
C GLY A 151 -13.22 1.21 18.38
N ARG A 152 -12.59 1.65 17.28
CA ARG A 152 -12.66 1.03 15.94
C ARG A 152 -11.42 0.21 15.58
N TRP A 153 -10.61 -0.20 16.56
CA TRP A 153 -9.39 -1.00 16.34
C TRP A 153 -9.57 -2.20 15.38
N LYS A 154 -10.70 -2.93 15.46
CA LYS A 154 -10.96 -4.07 14.58
C LYS A 154 -11.07 -3.67 13.11
N LEU A 155 -11.75 -2.56 12.84
CA LEU A 155 -11.85 -2.00 11.48
C LEU A 155 -10.45 -1.62 10.97
N LEU A 156 -9.62 -1.02 11.83
CA LEU A 156 -8.26 -0.64 11.46
C LEU A 156 -7.43 -1.88 11.10
N SER A 157 -7.50 -2.97 11.88
CA SER A 157 -6.86 -4.25 11.54
C SER A 157 -7.36 -4.84 10.21
N GLU A 158 -8.65 -4.70 9.90
CA GLU A 158 -9.23 -5.11 8.61
C GLU A 158 -8.75 -4.24 7.43
N LEU A 159 -8.49 -2.96 7.65
CA LEU A 159 -7.90 -2.06 6.66
C LEU A 159 -6.43 -2.39 6.41
N VAL A 160 -5.66 -2.71 7.46
CA VAL A 160 -4.26 -3.18 7.34
C VAL A 160 -4.22 -4.45 6.48
N ASP A 161 -5.11 -5.41 6.75
CA ASP A 161 -5.25 -6.65 5.96
C ASP A 161 -5.57 -6.37 4.50
N ALA A 162 -6.52 -5.46 4.22
CA ALA A 162 -6.91 -5.10 2.87
C ALA A 162 -5.74 -4.51 2.08
N VAL A 163 -4.98 -3.58 2.69
CA VAL A 163 -3.79 -2.96 2.10
C VAL A 163 -2.66 -3.98 1.95
N HIS A 164 -2.42 -4.80 2.97
CA HIS A 164 -1.41 -5.86 2.93
C HIS A 164 -1.70 -6.82 1.77
N ASN A 165 -2.94 -7.31 1.62
CA ASN A 165 -3.32 -8.23 0.56
C ASN A 165 -3.22 -7.59 -0.84
N LEU A 166 -3.59 -6.31 -0.97
CA LEU A 166 -3.44 -5.55 -2.22
C LEU A 166 -1.97 -5.51 -2.66
N VAL A 167 -1.08 -5.01 -1.80
CA VAL A 167 0.36 -4.89 -2.10
C VAL A 167 1.02 -6.26 -2.23
N SER A 168 0.40 -7.27 -1.63
CA SER A 168 0.86 -8.65 -1.67
C SER A 168 0.53 -9.41 -2.94
N ALA A 169 -0.38 -8.90 -3.76
CA ALA A 169 -0.90 -9.61 -4.90
C ALA A 169 0.12 -9.71 -6.04
N ASN A 170 0.15 -10.88 -6.69
CA ASN A 170 1.08 -11.13 -7.79
C ASN A 170 0.53 -10.61 -9.13
N GLY A 171 0.55 -9.28 -9.29
CA GLY A 171 0.15 -8.58 -10.51
C GLY A 171 -1.24 -7.93 -10.46
N LEU A 172 -1.58 -7.27 -11.57
CA LEU A 172 -2.72 -6.36 -11.69
C LEU A 172 -4.08 -7.00 -11.32
N PHE A 173 -4.43 -8.13 -11.92
CA PHE A 173 -5.76 -8.73 -11.70
C PHE A 173 -5.93 -9.39 -10.33
N PRO A 174 -4.93 -10.12 -9.78
CA PRO A 174 -5.00 -10.56 -8.40
C PRO A 174 -5.14 -9.40 -7.40
N ALA A 175 -4.48 -8.27 -7.66
CA ALA A 175 -4.59 -7.07 -6.85
C ALA A 175 -6.00 -6.46 -6.90
N LEU A 176 -6.56 -6.32 -8.10
CA LEU A 176 -7.93 -5.85 -8.29
C LEU A 176 -8.95 -6.76 -7.58
N ALA A 177 -8.82 -8.08 -7.76
CA ALA A 177 -9.69 -9.05 -7.10
C ALA A 177 -9.57 -9.01 -5.55
N SER A 178 -8.38 -8.71 -5.02
CA SER A 178 -8.17 -8.50 -3.59
C SER A 178 -8.96 -7.28 -3.08
N LEU A 179 -8.92 -6.18 -3.83
CA LEU A 179 -9.67 -4.95 -3.48
C LEU A 179 -11.17 -5.18 -3.51
N GLU A 180 -11.71 -5.80 -4.56
CA GLU A 180 -13.13 -6.12 -4.74
C GLU A 180 -13.69 -7.01 -3.61
N ARG A 181 -12.85 -7.87 -3.03
CA ARG A 181 -13.23 -8.75 -1.91
C ARG A 181 -13.03 -8.11 -0.54
N SER A 182 -12.36 -6.98 -0.46
CA SER A 182 -12.03 -6.31 0.79
C SER A 182 -13.17 -5.40 1.27
N ILE A 183 -13.04 -4.90 2.50
CA ILE A 183 -13.95 -3.90 3.04
C ILE A 183 -13.90 -2.56 2.27
N LEU A 184 -12.81 -2.29 1.52
CA LEU A 184 -12.66 -1.07 0.73
C LEU A 184 -13.61 -1.01 -0.47
N ALA A 185 -14.04 -2.17 -1.00
CA ALA A 185 -14.87 -2.26 -2.21
C ALA A 185 -16.19 -1.49 -2.11
N ARG A 186 -16.72 -1.33 -0.89
CA ARG A 186 -17.98 -0.60 -0.65
C ARG A 186 -17.83 0.91 -0.64
N HIS A 187 -16.59 1.40 -0.53
CA HIS A 187 -16.30 2.82 -0.33
C HIS A 187 -15.48 3.43 -1.47
N LEU A 188 -14.92 2.58 -2.34
CA LEU A 188 -14.07 3.00 -3.46
C LEU A 188 -14.67 2.51 -4.79
N LYS A 189 -14.65 3.39 -5.78
CA LYS A 189 -14.80 3.02 -7.19
C LYS A 189 -13.43 2.60 -7.69
N LEU A 190 -13.36 1.47 -8.38
CA LEU A 190 -12.10 0.90 -8.89
C LEU A 190 -12.12 0.95 -10.41
N THR A 191 -10.96 1.22 -11.01
CA THR A 191 -10.72 1.03 -12.43
C THR A 191 -9.23 0.74 -12.65
N TYR A 192 -8.86 0.40 -13.88
CA TYR A 192 -7.48 0.12 -14.23
C TYR A 192 -7.22 0.43 -15.69
N HIS A 193 -5.94 0.57 -16.02
CA HIS A 193 -5.46 0.40 -17.39
C HIS A 193 -4.47 -0.76 -17.44
N GLN A 194 -4.37 -1.38 -18.62
CA GLN A 194 -3.40 -2.43 -18.89
C GLN A 194 -2.62 -2.07 -20.16
N VAL A 195 -1.30 -2.23 -20.10
CA VAL A 195 -0.41 -2.07 -21.25
C VAL A 195 0.15 -3.43 -21.64
N LEU A 196 -0.04 -3.81 -22.91
CA LEU A 196 0.44 -5.08 -23.49
C LEU A 196 1.65 -4.90 -24.42
N LEU A 197 2.17 -3.67 -24.54
CA LEU A 197 3.36 -3.36 -25.33
C LEU A 197 4.65 -3.67 -24.54
N ARG A 198 5.75 -3.89 -25.26
CA ARG A 198 7.09 -4.09 -24.68
C ARG A 198 8.04 -2.99 -25.18
N GLY A 199 9.06 -2.67 -24.38
CA GLY A 199 10.09 -1.68 -24.72
C GLY A 199 9.77 -0.25 -24.25
N ALA A 200 10.56 0.73 -24.71
CA ALA A 200 10.49 2.12 -24.25
C ALA A 200 9.11 2.77 -24.43
N SER A 201 8.36 2.38 -25.47
CA SER A 201 7.00 2.84 -25.73
C SER A 201 6.01 2.47 -24.60
N THR A 202 6.32 1.45 -23.80
CA THR A 202 5.50 1.03 -22.65
C THR A 202 5.45 2.11 -21.59
N SER A 203 6.60 2.74 -21.29
CA SER A 203 6.68 3.80 -20.28
C SER A 203 5.94 5.06 -20.71
N LEU A 204 6.03 5.43 -21.99
CA LEU A 204 5.30 6.56 -22.55
C LEU A 204 3.79 6.31 -22.50
N LEU A 205 3.34 5.12 -22.91
CA LEU A 205 1.92 4.77 -22.85
C LEU A 205 1.40 4.69 -21.41
N HIS A 206 2.19 4.17 -20.47
CA HIS A 206 1.86 4.22 -19.04
C HIS A 206 1.70 5.65 -18.54
N ARG A 207 2.65 6.53 -18.85
CA ARG A 207 2.59 7.95 -18.45
C ARG A 207 1.35 8.62 -19.02
N SER A 208 1.05 8.40 -20.30
CA SER A 208 -0.13 8.99 -20.95
C SER A 208 -1.43 8.46 -20.37
N ALA A 209 -1.52 7.17 -20.09
CA ALA A 209 -2.68 6.60 -19.42
C ALA A 209 -2.87 7.22 -18.02
N VAL A 210 -1.81 7.26 -17.19
CA VAL A 210 -1.89 7.86 -15.85
C VAL A 210 -2.36 9.31 -15.91
N GLN A 211 -1.81 10.12 -16.83
CA GLN A 211 -2.23 11.51 -17.01
C GLN A 211 -3.69 11.62 -17.46
N ALA A 212 -4.16 10.75 -18.35
CA ALA A 212 -5.55 10.74 -18.80
C ALA A 212 -6.52 10.40 -17.64
N PHE A 213 -6.17 9.42 -16.83
CA PHE A 213 -6.96 9.03 -15.66
C PHE A 213 -6.97 10.13 -14.59
N ASP A 214 -5.81 10.72 -14.30
CA ASP A 214 -5.69 11.84 -13.35
C ASP A 214 -6.52 13.05 -13.80
N ALA A 215 -6.45 13.42 -15.09
CA ALA A 215 -7.27 14.48 -15.68
C ALA A 215 -8.78 14.19 -15.61
N ALA A 216 -9.17 12.91 -15.64
CA ALA A 216 -10.54 12.46 -15.45
C ALA A 216 -10.94 12.32 -13.97
N GLY A 217 -10.08 12.73 -13.03
CA GLY A 217 -10.34 12.73 -11.58
C GLY A 217 -10.08 11.40 -10.88
N TRP A 218 -9.47 10.42 -11.57
CA TRP A 218 -9.07 9.15 -10.98
C TRP A 218 -7.71 9.26 -10.31
N GLN A 219 -7.61 8.74 -9.09
CA GLN A 219 -6.36 8.77 -8.36
C GLN A 219 -5.58 7.45 -8.55
N PRO A 220 -4.30 7.48 -8.97
CA PRO A 220 -3.50 6.28 -9.05
C PRO A 220 -3.26 5.67 -7.66
N LEU A 221 -3.52 4.37 -7.52
CA LEU A 221 -3.37 3.64 -6.26
C LEU A 221 -2.07 2.84 -6.22
N ILE A 222 -1.86 1.99 -7.23
CA ILE A 222 -0.71 1.08 -7.29
C ILE A 222 -0.35 0.79 -8.75
N HIS A 223 0.96 0.76 -9.03
CA HIS A 223 1.52 0.52 -10.35
C HIS A 223 2.09 -0.90 -10.47
N PHE A 224 1.84 -1.54 -11.60
CA PHE A 224 2.41 -2.81 -12.01
C PHE A 224 3.08 -2.64 -13.37
N VAL A 225 4.04 -3.52 -13.69
CA VAL A 225 4.75 -3.49 -14.98
C VAL A 225 3.79 -3.44 -16.18
N ASN A 226 2.66 -4.15 -16.09
CA ASN A 226 1.67 -4.26 -17.15
C ASN A 226 0.39 -3.43 -16.93
N GLY A 227 0.29 -2.59 -15.90
CA GLY A 227 -0.91 -1.77 -15.69
C GLY A 227 -0.89 -0.93 -14.42
N SER A 228 -1.96 -0.20 -14.16
CA SER A 228 -2.13 0.51 -12.88
C SER A 228 -3.58 0.43 -12.45
N ILE A 229 -3.79 0.37 -11.13
CA ILE A 229 -5.11 0.45 -10.51
C ILE A 229 -5.33 1.89 -10.07
N TYR A 230 -6.53 2.39 -10.31
CA TYR A 230 -6.97 3.70 -9.87
C TYR A 230 -8.18 3.58 -8.96
N VAL A 231 -8.32 4.56 -8.08
CA VAL A 231 -9.41 4.68 -7.12
C VAL A 231 -10.07 6.04 -7.22
N ALA A 232 -11.34 6.05 -6.86
CA ALA A 232 -12.12 7.25 -6.64
C ALA A 232 -13.13 7.00 -5.51
N PRO A 233 -13.78 8.03 -4.95
CA PRO A 233 -14.88 7.85 -4.01
C PRO A 233 -15.98 6.95 -4.61
N GLY A 234 -16.59 6.09 -3.80
CA GLY A 234 -17.60 5.13 -4.27
C GLY A 234 -18.85 5.76 -4.91
N ASN A 235 -19.15 7.03 -4.59
CA ASN A 235 -20.27 7.78 -5.15
C ASN A 235 -19.88 8.69 -6.33
N SER A 236 -18.68 8.54 -6.88
CA SER A 236 -18.18 9.40 -7.94
C SER A 236 -18.71 8.99 -9.33
N ASP A 237 -19.21 9.97 -10.08
CA ASP A 237 -19.62 9.79 -11.49
C ASP A 237 -18.46 10.17 -12.42
N LEU A 238 -17.37 9.40 -12.32
CA LEU A 238 -16.21 9.55 -13.19
C LEU A 238 -16.35 8.64 -14.41
N SER A 239 -16.11 9.21 -15.59
CA SER A 239 -15.91 8.49 -16.84
C SER A 239 -14.52 7.85 -16.88
N ILE A 240 -14.42 6.70 -17.52
CA ILE A 240 -13.12 6.09 -17.85
C ILE A 240 -12.60 6.80 -19.11
N PRO A 241 -11.33 7.28 -19.12
CA PRO A 241 -10.74 7.88 -20.31
C PRO A 241 -10.85 6.97 -21.54
N THR A 242 -11.18 7.57 -22.69
CA THR A 242 -11.26 6.84 -23.95
C THR A 242 -9.87 6.59 -24.53
N ARG A 243 -9.79 5.71 -25.54
CA ARG A 243 -8.53 5.47 -26.25
C ARG A 243 -8.04 6.74 -26.94
N GLU A 244 -8.98 7.51 -27.48
CA GLU A 244 -8.74 8.78 -28.16
C GLU A 244 -8.10 9.78 -27.20
N ASN A 245 -8.63 9.92 -25.97
CA ASN A 245 -8.03 10.80 -24.96
C ASN A 245 -6.60 10.38 -24.60
N ILE A 246 -6.36 9.08 -24.44
CA ILE A 246 -5.01 8.56 -24.12
C ILE A 246 -4.06 8.78 -25.30
N SER A 247 -4.53 8.60 -26.54
CA SER A 247 -3.75 8.82 -27.76
C SER A 247 -3.35 10.28 -27.94
N GLU A 248 -4.25 11.24 -27.68
CA GLU A 248 -3.95 12.67 -27.73
C GLU A 248 -2.83 13.04 -26.73
N ILE A 249 -2.94 12.56 -25.49
CA ILE A 249 -1.92 12.77 -24.45
C ILE A 249 -0.61 12.06 -24.83
N LEU A 250 -0.68 10.87 -25.44
CA LEU A 250 0.51 10.16 -25.92
C LEU A 250 1.25 10.95 -26.98
N SER A 251 0.56 11.57 -27.93
CA SER A 251 1.19 12.45 -28.92
C SER A 251 1.94 13.60 -28.24
N GLN A 252 1.36 14.22 -27.21
CA GLN A 252 2.02 15.28 -26.45
C GLN A 252 3.27 14.76 -25.70
N VAL A 253 3.13 13.66 -24.97
CA VAL A 253 4.22 13.04 -24.20
C VAL A 253 5.38 12.58 -25.10
N VAL A 254 5.08 12.05 -26.29
CA VAL A 254 6.10 11.69 -27.30
C VAL A 254 6.81 12.94 -27.81
N ASN A 255 6.07 13.99 -28.15
CA ASN A 255 6.66 15.25 -28.63
C ASN A 255 7.56 15.91 -27.56
N GLU A 256 7.17 15.85 -26.29
CA GLU A 256 8.00 16.32 -25.17
C GLU A 256 9.28 15.48 -25.00
N ALA A 257 9.15 14.15 -25.08
CA ALA A 257 10.27 13.24 -24.85
C ALA A 257 11.27 13.20 -26.01
N MET A 258 10.81 13.46 -27.25
CA MET A 258 11.61 13.27 -28.47
C MET A 258 11.97 14.59 -29.18
N GLY A 259 11.42 15.73 -28.76
CA GLY A 259 11.57 17.01 -29.46
C GLY A 259 10.81 17.04 -30.80
N GLN A 260 10.83 18.18 -31.50
CA GLN A 260 10.10 18.35 -32.78
C GLN A 260 10.71 17.60 -33.99
N ASP A 261 11.86 16.94 -33.85
CA ASP A 261 12.68 16.45 -34.98
C ASP A 261 12.59 14.93 -35.26
N PHE A 262 11.59 14.23 -34.72
CA PHE A 262 11.53 12.77 -34.89
C PHE A 262 11.23 12.32 -36.33
N THR A 263 10.53 13.13 -37.14
CA THR A 263 10.27 12.83 -38.56
C THR A 263 11.55 12.68 -39.39
N GLN A 264 12.71 13.15 -38.92
CA GLN A 264 14.00 12.93 -39.59
C GLN A 264 14.74 11.65 -39.14
N GLN A 265 14.33 11.02 -38.04
CA GLN A 265 15.08 9.89 -37.45
C GLN A 265 14.42 8.51 -37.61
N VAL A 266 13.20 8.42 -38.15
CA VAL A 266 12.45 7.14 -38.33
C VAL A 266 12.35 6.69 -39.79
N VAL A 267 13.31 7.08 -40.62
CA VAL A 267 13.54 6.39 -41.89
C VAL A 267 14.97 5.84 -41.85
N GLY A 268 15.07 4.56 -41.48
CA GLY A 268 16.28 3.75 -41.48
C GLY A 268 15.89 2.28 -41.40
#